data_AF-A0A5J4T9I2-F1
#
_entry.id   AF-A0A5J4T9I2-F1
#
_cell.length_a   1.000
_cell.length_b   1.000
_cell.length_c   1.000
_cell.angle_alpha   90.00
_cell.angle_beta   90.00
_cell.angle_gamma   90.00
#
_symmetry.space_group_name_H-M   'P 1'
#
loop_
_entity.id
_entity.type
_entity.pdbx_description
1 polymer ?
#
loop_
_entity_poly.entity_id
_entity_poly.type
_entity_poly.pdbx_seq_one_letter_code
_entity_poly.pdbx_strand_id
1 'polypeptide(L)'
;TGRQNYQNFANYVKDQRVMEGVDYVAQKYPWLSAGYWWYNNAMNVLCDKNPTVLQVTKKVNGGTRGLEERQQYFTKAKGIFNLDKK
;
A
#
# COMPACT_ATOMS: atom_id res chain seq x y z
N THR A 1 6.88 -4.58 4.43
CA THR A 1 7.69 -5.56 3.66
C THR A 1 8.32 -6.57 4.62
N GLY A 2 8.82 -7.71 4.13
CA GLY A 2 9.54 -8.70 4.95
C GLY A 2 8.85 -10.06 5.04
N ARG A 3 9.59 -11.07 5.51
CA ARG A 3 9.17 -12.48 5.54
C ARG A 3 7.80 -12.71 6.17
N GLN A 4 7.48 -12.02 7.26
CA GLN A 4 6.18 -12.13 7.92
C GLN A 4 5.02 -11.68 7.02
N ASN A 5 5.21 -10.60 6.24
CA ASN A 5 4.18 -10.11 5.33
C ASN A 5 3.92 -11.12 4.21
N TYR A 6 4.99 -11.75 3.68
CA TYR A 6 4.86 -12.82 2.70
C TYR A 6 4.14 -14.04 3.29
N GLN A 7 4.48 -14.45 4.51
CA GLN A 7 3.82 -15.59 5.14
C GLN A 7 2.34 -15.34 5.41
N ASN A 8 1.99 -14.15 5.92
CA ASN A 8 0.61 -13.76 6.16
C ASN A 8 -0.19 -13.74 4.85
N PHE A 9 0.39 -13.20 3.79
CA PHE A 9 -0.24 -13.19 2.47
C PHE A 9 -0.39 -14.61 1.91
N ALA A 10 0.65 -15.44 1.98
CA ALA A 10 0.63 -16.85 1.57
C ALA A 10 -0.50 -17.63 2.24
N ASN A 11 -0.69 -17.42 3.54
CA ASN A 11 -1.77 -18.03 4.31
C ASN A 11 -3.15 -17.52 3.87
N TYR A 12 -3.28 -16.22 3.62
CA TYR A 12 -4.53 -15.60 3.17
C TYR A 12 -4.98 -16.15 1.80
N VAL A 13 -4.07 -16.24 0.83
CA VAL A 13 -4.38 -16.76 -0.52
C VAL A 13 -4.31 -18.30 -0.61
N LYS A 14 -3.95 -18.98 0.49
CA LYS A 14 -3.73 -20.43 0.55
C LYS A 14 -2.74 -20.94 -0.50
N ASP A 15 -1.68 -20.17 -0.75
CA ASP A 15 -0.63 -20.47 -1.73
C ASP A 15 0.75 -20.20 -1.11
N GLN A 16 1.42 -21.25 -0.64
CA GLN A 16 2.73 -21.14 0.02
C GLN A 16 3.86 -20.77 -0.95
N ARG A 17 3.65 -20.87 -2.26
CA ARG A 17 4.63 -20.44 -3.27
C ARG A 17 4.84 -18.93 -3.27
N VAL A 18 3.94 -18.16 -2.65
CA VAL A 18 4.19 -16.74 -2.32
C VAL A 18 5.54 -16.57 -1.61
N MET A 19 5.97 -17.54 -0.80
CA MET A 19 7.26 -17.50 -0.09
C MET A 19 8.49 -17.65 -1.01
N GLU A 20 8.31 -18.04 -2.29
CA GLU A 20 9.37 -18.02 -3.31
C GLU A 20 9.86 -16.58 -3.58
N GLY A 21 9.05 -15.56 -3.25
CA GLY A 21 9.48 -14.17 -3.20
C GLY A 21 8.80 -13.29 -4.25
N VAL A 22 9.44 -12.15 -4.52
CA VAL A 22 8.84 -11.05 -5.27
C VAL A 22 8.51 -11.42 -6.71
N ASP A 23 9.33 -12.24 -7.37
CA ASP A 23 9.13 -12.59 -8.78
C ASP A 23 7.83 -13.39 -8.97
N TYR A 24 7.60 -14.39 -8.11
CA TYR A 24 6.36 -15.17 -8.12
C TYR A 24 5.13 -14.28 -7.80
N VAL A 25 5.24 -13.42 -6.78
CA VAL A 25 4.16 -12.51 -6.39
C VAL A 25 3.85 -11.49 -7.48
N ALA A 26 4.88 -10.94 -8.15
CA ALA A 26 4.71 -9.97 -9.23
C ALA A 26 4.04 -10.59 -10.45
N GLN A 27 4.36 -11.85 -10.77
CA GLN A 27 3.75 -12.56 -11.88
C GLN A 27 2.31 -13.00 -11.58
N LYS A 28 2.05 -13.55 -10.38
CA LYS A 28 0.78 -14.20 -10.06
C LYS A 28 -0.22 -13.32 -9.30
N TYR A 29 0.27 -12.44 -8.43
CA TYR A 29 -0.55 -11.60 -7.54
C TYR A 29 -0.12 -10.11 -7.54
N PRO A 30 0.09 -9.47 -8.71
CA PRO A 30 0.65 -8.11 -8.79
C PRO A 30 -0.20 -7.08 -8.05
N TRP A 31 -1.52 -7.18 -8.17
CA TRP A 31 -2.48 -6.24 -7.54
C TRP A 31 -2.95 -6.72 -6.17
N LEU A 32 -3.20 -8.04 -6.06
CA LEU A 32 -3.80 -8.62 -4.85
C LEU A 32 -2.88 -8.51 -3.64
N SER A 33 -1.57 -8.63 -3.83
CA SER A 33 -0.60 -8.46 -2.73
C SER A 33 -0.64 -7.06 -2.11
N ALA A 34 -0.74 -6.02 -2.94
CA ALA A 34 -0.90 -4.64 -2.49
C ALA A 34 -2.25 -4.41 -1.79
N GLY A 35 -3.34 -4.92 -2.38
CA GLY A 35 -4.68 -4.84 -1.80
C GLY A 35 -4.78 -5.55 -0.44
N TYR A 36 -4.17 -6.73 -0.31
CA TYR A 36 -4.09 -7.45 0.96
C TYR A 36 -3.31 -6.67 2.01
N TRP A 37 -2.14 -6.13 1.66
CA TRP A 37 -1.37 -5.31 2.59
C TRP A 37 -2.18 -4.09 3.06
N TRP A 38 -2.88 -3.43 2.14
CA TRP A 38 -3.75 -2.29 2.42
C TRP A 38 -4.87 -2.65 3.40
N TYR A 39 -5.57 -3.75 3.15
CA TYR A 39 -6.61 -4.30 4.02
C TYR A 39 -6.07 -4.65 5.42
N ASN A 40 -5.01 -5.45 5.48
CA ASN A 40 -4.43 -5.93 6.73
C ASN A 40 -3.85 -4.81 7.61
N ASN A 41 -3.52 -3.66 7.03
CA ASN A 41 -3.03 -2.48 7.76
C ASN A 41 -4.13 -1.44 8.07
N ALA A 42 -5.40 -1.79 7.82
CA ALA A 42 -6.58 -0.94 8.06
C ALA A 42 -6.46 0.44 7.39
N MET A 43 -5.92 0.48 6.16
CA MET A 43 -5.63 1.74 5.49
C MET A 43 -6.91 2.50 5.10
N ASN A 44 -8.02 1.81 4.81
CA ASN A 44 -9.32 2.48 4.58
C ASN A 44 -9.74 3.30 5.81
N VAL A 45 -9.69 2.70 7.01
CA VAL A 45 -10.01 3.38 8.27
C VAL A 45 -9.12 4.60 8.52
N LEU A 46 -7.85 4.53 8.10
CA LEU A 46 -6.96 5.68 8.15
C LEU A 46 -7.39 6.76 7.14
N CYS A 47 -7.67 6.37 5.89
CA CYS A 47 -8.08 7.27 4.81
C CYS A 47 -9.43 7.96 5.07
N ASP A 48 -10.36 7.29 5.73
CA ASP A 48 -11.67 7.84 6.11
C ASP A 48 -11.54 9.03 7.09
N LYS A 49 -10.38 9.16 7.76
CA LYS A 49 -10.05 10.29 8.65
C LYS A 49 -9.37 11.46 7.93
N ASN A 50 -9.32 11.43 6.60
CA ASN A 50 -8.63 12.42 5.76
C ASN A 50 -7.19 12.70 6.20
N PRO A 51 -6.30 11.68 6.20
CA PRO A 51 -4.95 11.80 6.72
C PRO A 51 -4.07 12.62 5.78
N THR A 52 -3.06 13.26 6.35
CA THR A 52 -1.97 13.85 5.57
C THR A 52 -1.14 12.77 4.86
N VAL A 53 -0.50 13.15 3.75
CA VAL A 53 0.46 12.28 3.05
C VAL A 53 1.59 11.81 3.98
N LEU A 54 1.98 12.64 4.96
CA LEU A 54 2.98 12.29 5.98
C LEU A 54 2.51 11.11 6.86
N GLN A 55 1.27 11.18 7.37
CA GLN A 55 0.70 10.11 8.20
C GLN A 55 0.61 8.79 7.43
N VAL A 56 0.15 8.84 6.17
CA VAL A 56 0.13 7.66 5.28
C VAL A 56 1.55 7.12 5.06
N THR A 57 2.52 7.99 4.76
CA THR A 57 3.91 7.58 4.50
C THR A 57 4.54 6.89 5.71
N LYS A 58 4.33 7.45 6.92
CA LYS A 58 4.78 6.82 8.17
C LYS A 58 4.12 5.46 8.40
N LYS A 59 2.83 5.31 8.11
CA LYS A 59 2.13 4.02 8.26
C LYS A 59 2.65 2.96 7.28
N VAL A 60 2.96 3.34 6.05
CA VAL A 60 3.47 2.41 5.02
C VAL A 60 4.93 2.00 5.26
N ASN A 61 5.80 2.96 5.57
CA ASN A 61 7.25 2.74 5.58
C ASN A 61 7.90 2.83 6.96
N GLY A 62 7.19 3.27 8.00
CA GLY A 62 7.74 3.56 9.32
C GLY A 62 8.57 4.85 9.41
N GLY A 63 8.73 5.59 8.31
CA GLY A 63 9.54 6.81 8.23
C GLY A 63 9.05 7.77 7.15
N THR A 64 9.91 8.67 6.70
CA THR A 64 9.58 9.72 5.71
C THR A 64 10.23 9.50 4.33
N ARG A 65 10.85 8.34 4.10
CA ARG A 65 11.49 8.02 2.82
C ARG A 65 10.48 8.08 1.67
N GLY A 66 10.78 8.90 0.66
CA GLY A 66 9.92 9.13 -0.51
C GLY A 66 8.69 10.02 -0.23
N LEU A 67 8.66 10.77 0.87
CA LEU A 67 7.54 11.65 1.21
C LEU A 67 7.27 12.70 0.15
N GLU A 68 8.31 13.37 -0.35
CA GLU A 68 8.18 14.43 -1.35
C GLU A 68 7.54 13.91 -2.64
N GLU A 69 8.04 12.80 -3.19
CA GLU A 69 7.46 12.16 -4.36
C GLU A 69 5.99 11.77 -4.14
N ARG A 70 5.67 11.22 -2.95
CA ARG A 70 4.28 10.86 -2.60
C ARG A 70 3.36 12.08 -2.56
N GLN A 71 3.85 13.23 -2.07
CA GLN A 71 3.11 14.48 -2.08
C GLN A 71 2.86 14.95 -3.51
N GLN A 72 3.87 14.90 -4.37
CA GLN A 72 3.74 15.27 -5.78
C GLN A 72 2.70 14.38 -6.51
N TYR A 73 2.76 13.06 -6.33
CA TYR A 73 1.78 12.14 -6.93
C TYR A 73 0.37 12.34 -6.38
N PHE A 74 0.22 12.60 -5.08
CA PHE A 74 -1.08 12.87 -4.50
C PHE A 74 -1.70 14.16 -5.05
N THR A 75 -0.91 15.24 -5.17
CA THR A 75 -1.37 16.49 -5.81
C THR A 75 -1.82 16.27 -7.25
N LYS A 76 -1.06 15.51 -8.05
CA LYS A 76 -1.46 15.13 -9.41
C LYS A 76 -2.78 14.36 -9.42
N ALA A 77 -2.94 13.39 -8.52
CA ALA A 77 -4.17 12.61 -8.41
C ALA A 77 -5.38 13.49 -8.04
N LYS A 78 -5.24 14.42 -7.07
CA LYS A 78 -6.31 15.37 -6.72
C LYS A 78 -6.78 16.20 -7.92
N GLY A 79 -5.84 16.65 -8.76
CA GLY A 79 -6.15 17.38 -9.99
C GLY A 79 -6.98 16.56 -10.99
N ILE A 80 -6.68 15.26 -11.12
CA ILE A 80 -7.43 14.33 -11.99
C ILE A 80 -8.86 14.12 -11.46
N PHE A 81 -8.99 13.91 -10.15
CA PHE A 81 -10.27 13.64 -9.50
C PHE A 81 -11.05 14.92 -9.14
N ASN A 82 -10.61 16.10 -9.60
CA ASN A 82 -11.20 17.42 -9.30
C ASN A 82 -11.43 17.68 -7.79
N LEU A 83 -10.60 17.10 -6.92
CA LEU A 83 -10.77 17.21 -5.46
C LEU A 83 -10.46 18.62 -4.92
N ASP A 84 -9.83 19.46 -5.74
CA ASP A 84 -9.50 20.85 -5.43
C ASP A 84 -10.54 21.87 -5.96
N LYS A 85 -11.59 21.40 -6.67
CA LYS A 85 -12.70 22.25 -7.14
C LYS A 85 -13.88 22.14 -6.17
N LYS A 86 -13.82 22.90 -5.07
CA LYS A 86 -14.99 23.31 -4.29
C LYS A 86 -15.06 24.81 -4.30
#